data_AF-A0AAD7NF26-F1
#
_entry.id   AF-A0AAD7NF26-F1
#
_cell.length_a   1.000
_cell.length_b   1.000
_cell.length_c   1.000
_cell.angle_alpha   90.00
_cell.angle_beta   90.00
_cell.angle_gamma   90.00
#
_symmetry.space_group_name_H-M   'P 1'
#
loop_
_entity.id
_entity.type
_entity.pdbx_description
1 polymer ?
#
loop_
_entity_poly.entity_id
_entity_poly.type
_entity_poly.pdbx_seq_one_letter_code
_entity_poly.pdbx_strand_id
1 'polypeptide(L)'
;MMGAKLSTLTQALAYRGIKALKEKVNRKTTDENVLSTQQAVKTLFKKTPTEKLIWKSIRNKDISRQVRNFMWKTLHGAHRVGKFWTHIPDMGDRVNCQHCGVVETMEHILIECGRPGQKEIWALAESLWRRSHTTWPTVLFGGIMGAALATFSGENNKESKGSARLYRILMTDSMYLIWKIRCEVVIRDNGVAKSVTEIHNRWVALMNERLEIDRSLTNRVRFGKQHAIPASVVFDTWKGSLLNENELPPQWLREPEVLVGILPIRSRRSPSPPIGRRGRNR
;
A
#
# COMPACT_ATOMS: atom_id res chain seq x y z
N MET A 1 -35.79 -20.05 0.65
CA MET A 1 -36.19 -19.77 2.05
C MET A 1 -37.71 -19.85 2.07
N MET A 2 -38.30 -20.89 2.65
CA MET A 2 -39.76 -20.95 2.80
C MET A 2 -40.17 -20.10 4.02
N GLY A 3 -41.07 -19.14 3.78
CA GLY A 3 -41.90 -18.43 4.77
C GLY A 3 -41.19 -17.81 5.98
N ALA A 4 -40.80 -16.53 5.88
CA ALA A 4 -40.53 -15.71 7.07
C ALA A 4 -41.81 -14.94 7.45
N LYS A 5 -42.28 -15.07 8.69
CA LYS A 5 -43.46 -14.34 9.20
C LYS A 5 -43.15 -12.84 9.27
N LEU A 6 -43.88 -12.02 8.52
CA LEU A 6 -43.64 -10.57 8.37
C LEU A 6 -43.53 -9.84 9.71
N SER A 7 -44.31 -10.23 10.72
CA SER A 7 -44.30 -9.67 12.07
C SER A 7 -42.99 -9.91 12.84
N THR A 8 -42.13 -10.81 12.37
CA THR A 8 -40.83 -11.16 12.98
C THR A 8 -39.64 -10.89 12.04
N LEU A 9 -39.91 -10.30 10.88
CA LEU A 9 -38.91 -10.06 9.85
C LEU A 9 -37.99 -8.91 10.27
N THR A 10 -36.72 -9.21 10.50
CA THR A 10 -35.70 -8.16 10.68
C THR A 10 -35.07 -7.79 9.34
N GLN A 11 -34.58 -6.55 9.21
CA GLN A 11 -33.86 -6.11 8.00
C GLN A 11 -32.72 -7.08 7.62
N ALA A 12 -31.99 -7.62 8.60
CA ALA A 12 -30.92 -8.60 8.38
C ALA A 12 -31.44 -9.95 7.84
N LEU A 13 -32.63 -10.39 8.29
CA LEU A 13 -33.27 -11.61 7.78
C LEU A 13 -33.82 -11.39 6.37
N ALA A 14 -34.47 -10.25 6.14
CA ALA A 14 -34.98 -9.85 4.82
C ALA A 14 -33.84 -9.75 3.79
N TYR A 15 -32.73 -9.11 4.16
CA TYR A 15 -31.55 -8.97 3.32
C TYR A 15 -30.91 -10.34 3.00
N ARG A 16 -30.81 -11.25 3.99
CA ARG A 16 -30.36 -12.64 3.74
C ARG A 16 -31.30 -13.37 2.77
N GLY A 17 -32.62 -13.19 2.92
CA GLY A 17 -33.64 -13.73 2.03
C GLY A 17 -33.45 -13.28 0.58
N ILE A 18 -33.41 -11.96 0.36
CA ILE A 18 -33.20 -11.35 -0.96
C ILE A 18 -31.88 -11.82 -1.57
N LYS A 19 -30.80 -11.88 -0.77
CA LYS A 19 -29.48 -12.31 -1.25
C LYS A 19 -29.45 -13.79 -1.62
N ALA A 20 -30.21 -14.65 -0.94
CA ALA A 20 -30.32 -16.06 -1.26
C ALA A 20 -31.20 -16.34 -2.50
N LEU A 21 -32.13 -15.43 -2.81
CA LEU A 21 -32.96 -15.48 -4.01
C LEU A 21 -32.25 -14.98 -5.27
N LYS A 22 -31.26 -14.09 -5.12
CA LYS A 22 -30.46 -13.61 -6.25
C LYS A 22 -29.46 -14.66 -6.69
N GLU A 23 -29.47 -14.99 -7.98
CA GLU A 23 -28.40 -15.78 -8.60
C GLU A 23 -27.05 -15.11 -8.36
N LYS A 24 -26.01 -15.93 -8.15
CA LYS A 24 -24.65 -15.42 -8.05
C LYS A 24 -24.25 -14.87 -9.43
N VAL A 25 -24.24 -13.55 -9.54
CA VAL A 25 -23.68 -12.85 -10.70
C VAL A 25 -22.25 -13.33 -10.91
N ASN A 26 -21.96 -13.87 -12.10
CA ASN A 26 -20.60 -14.20 -12.51
C ASN A 26 -19.76 -12.92 -12.54
N ARG A 27 -18.68 -12.88 -11.76
CA ARG A 27 -17.77 -11.74 -11.69
C ARG A 27 -16.39 -12.17 -12.13
N LYS A 28 -16.27 -12.51 -13.42
CA LYS A 28 -15.03 -12.96 -14.07
C LYS A 28 -13.77 -12.24 -13.57
N THR A 29 -13.73 -10.91 -13.59
CA THR A 29 -12.55 -10.13 -13.13
C THR A 29 -12.27 -10.31 -11.64
N THR A 30 -13.29 -10.42 -10.80
CA THR A 30 -13.10 -10.73 -9.37
C THR A 30 -12.48 -12.12 -9.20
N ASP A 31 -13.01 -13.10 -9.93
CA ASP A 31 -12.54 -14.49 -9.84
C ASP A 31 -11.09 -14.63 -10.35
N GLU A 32 -10.74 -13.96 -11.45
CA GLU A 32 -9.39 -13.88 -12.00
C GLU A 32 -8.41 -13.25 -11.00
N ASN A 33 -8.76 -12.10 -10.39
CA ASN A 33 -7.91 -11.42 -9.42
C ASN A 33 -7.73 -12.23 -8.13
N VAL A 34 -8.78 -12.90 -7.66
CA VAL A 34 -8.73 -13.80 -6.51
C VAL A 34 -7.81 -14.98 -6.82
N LEU A 35 -7.96 -15.61 -7.99
CA LEU A 35 -7.13 -16.74 -8.41
C LEU A 35 -5.64 -16.33 -8.53
N SER A 36 -5.36 -15.19 -9.17
CA SER A 36 -4.00 -14.63 -9.25
C SER A 36 -3.41 -14.39 -7.85
N THR A 37 -4.21 -13.87 -6.92
CA THR A 37 -3.81 -13.70 -5.51
C THR A 37 -3.49 -15.04 -4.84
N GLN A 38 -4.32 -16.06 -5.02
CA GLN A 38 -4.09 -17.40 -4.45
C GLN A 38 -2.78 -18.01 -4.99
N GLN A 39 -2.57 -17.95 -6.30
CA GLN A 39 -1.38 -18.47 -6.97
C GLN A 39 -0.12 -17.74 -6.48
N ALA A 40 -0.13 -16.41 -6.45
CA ALA A 40 1.01 -15.63 -5.98
C ALA A 40 1.34 -15.90 -4.51
N VAL A 41 0.34 -15.97 -3.62
CA VAL A 41 0.56 -16.31 -2.20
C VAL A 41 1.12 -17.73 -2.03
N LYS A 42 0.66 -18.68 -2.85
CA LYS A 42 1.21 -20.05 -2.86
C LYS A 42 2.66 -20.08 -3.33
N THR A 43 2.97 -19.34 -4.40
CA THR A 43 4.33 -19.26 -4.95
C THR A 43 5.30 -18.62 -3.95
N LEU A 44 4.93 -17.46 -3.41
CA LEU A 44 5.79 -16.60 -2.58
C LEU A 44 5.88 -17.08 -1.12
N PHE A 45 4.77 -17.50 -0.53
CA PHE A 45 4.68 -17.77 0.92
C PHE A 45 4.32 -19.22 1.25
N LYS A 46 4.23 -20.09 0.24
CA LYS A 46 3.91 -21.53 0.38
C LYS A 46 2.59 -21.79 1.11
N LYS A 47 1.66 -20.84 1.05
CA LYS A 47 0.30 -20.95 1.61
C LYS A 47 -0.74 -20.95 0.51
N THR A 48 -1.77 -21.76 0.64
CA THR A 48 -2.91 -21.77 -0.29
C THR A 48 -4.11 -21.13 0.41
N PRO A 49 -4.31 -19.80 0.29
CA PRO A 49 -5.40 -19.14 0.98
C PRO A 49 -6.74 -19.46 0.33
N THR A 50 -7.79 -19.56 1.13
CA THR A 50 -9.16 -19.55 0.62
C THR A 50 -9.54 -18.12 0.19
N GLU A 51 -10.48 -17.99 -0.74
CA GLU A 51 -11.02 -16.68 -1.13
C GLU A 51 -11.52 -15.89 0.11
N LYS A 52 -12.24 -16.57 1.02
CA LYS A 52 -12.72 -15.97 2.27
C LYS A 52 -11.58 -15.37 3.10
N LEU A 53 -10.43 -16.04 3.13
CA LEU A 53 -9.25 -15.58 3.87
C LEU A 53 -8.63 -14.34 3.20
N ILE A 54 -8.61 -14.26 1.87
CA ILE A 54 -8.16 -13.07 1.12
C ILE A 54 -9.05 -11.87 1.45
N TRP A 55 -10.38 -12.01 1.38
CA TRP A 55 -11.29 -10.91 1.71
C TRP A 55 -11.19 -10.47 3.18
N LYS A 56 -10.89 -11.41 4.09
CA LYS A 56 -10.65 -11.10 5.49
C LYS A 56 -9.31 -10.37 5.68
N SER A 57 -8.26 -10.77 4.96
CA SER A 57 -6.91 -10.25 5.17
C SER A 57 -6.76 -8.80 4.71
N ILE A 58 -7.42 -8.38 3.63
CA ILE A 58 -7.40 -6.97 3.21
C ILE A 58 -8.06 -6.04 4.23
N ARG A 59 -8.78 -6.56 5.23
CA ARG A 59 -9.36 -5.79 6.34
C ARG A 59 -8.44 -5.67 7.55
N ASN A 60 -7.20 -6.15 7.45
CA ASN A 60 -6.24 -6.15 8.54
C ASN A 60 -6.06 -4.75 9.14
N LYS A 61 -6.00 -4.67 10.47
CA LYS A 61 -5.90 -3.40 11.22
C LYS A 61 -4.68 -2.56 10.85
N ASP A 62 -3.61 -3.20 10.42
CA ASP A 62 -2.38 -2.51 10.02
C ASP A 62 -2.49 -1.84 8.63
N ILE A 63 -3.54 -2.09 7.86
CA ILE A 63 -3.78 -1.42 6.56
C ILE A 63 -4.72 -0.24 6.80
N SER A 64 -4.42 0.95 6.29
CA SER A 64 -5.30 2.12 6.47
C SER A 64 -6.63 1.95 5.74
N ARG A 65 -7.71 2.58 6.22
CA ARG A 65 -9.05 2.41 5.64
C ARG A 65 -9.11 2.76 4.15
N GLN A 66 -8.40 3.81 3.72
CA GLN A 66 -8.31 4.19 2.31
C GLN A 66 -7.67 3.07 1.48
N VAL A 67 -6.58 2.48 1.98
CA VAL A 67 -5.88 1.40 1.29
C VAL A 67 -6.72 0.12 1.25
N ARG A 68 -7.46 -0.22 2.32
CA ARG A 68 -8.42 -1.35 2.31
C ARG A 68 -9.48 -1.18 1.23
N ASN A 69 -10.05 0.02 1.11
CA ASN A 69 -11.04 0.34 0.09
C ASN A 69 -10.44 0.27 -1.32
N PHE A 70 -9.21 0.77 -1.48
CA PHE A 70 -8.47 0.66 -2.73
C PHE A 70 -8.28 -0.81 -3.13
N MET A 71 -7.76 -1.64 -2.22
CA MET A 71 -7.54 -3.06 -2.46
C MET A 71 -8.84 -3.81 -2.80
N TRP A 72 -9.91 -3.53 -2.06
CA TRP A 72 -11.23 -4.12 -2.33
C TRP A 72 -11.72 -3.78 -3.74
N LYS A 73 -11.61 -2.50 -4.15
CA LYS A 73 -11.96 -2.06 -5.51
C LYS A 73 -11.06 -2.70 -6.57
N THR A 74 -9.77 -2.85 -6.27
CA THR A 74 -8.80 -3.49 -7.16
C THR A 74 -9.16 -4.95 -7.39
N LEU A 75 -9.39 -5.73 -6.33
CA LEU A 75 -9.82 -7.14 -6.46
C LEU A 75 -11.11 -7.25 -7.26
N HIS A 76 -12.06 -6.32 -7.12
CA HIS A 76 -13.30 -6.33 -7.88
C HIS A 76 -13.19 -5.77 -9.31
N GLY A 77 -12.05 -5.21 -9.72
CA GLY A 77 -11.94 -4.51 -11.00
C GLY A 77 -12.81 -3.24 -11.08
N ALA A 78 -13.09 -2.60 -9.94
CA ALA A 78 -14.06 -1.50 -9.82
C ALA A 78 -13.46 -0.10 -10.03
N HIS A 79 -12.19 -0.01 -10.45
CA HIS A 79 -11.54 1.27 -10.77
C HIS A 79 -11.80 1.64 -12.23
N ARG A 80 -11.92 2.94 -12.51
CA ARG A 80 -12.15 3.47 -13.85
C ARG A 80 -10.84 3.56 -14.62
N VAL A 81 -10.36 2.42 -15.13
CA VAL A 81 -9.12 2.30 -15.91
C VAL A 81 -9.33 1.37 -17.11
N GLY A 82 -8.51 1.51 -18.14
CA GLY A 82 -8.49 0.61 -19.28
C GLY A 82 -9.83 0.49 -19.98
N LYS A 83 -10.29 -0.76 -20.15
CA LYS A 83 -11.53 -1.10 -20.86
C LYS A 83 -12.79 -0.46 -20.27
N PHE A 84 -12.76 0.06 -19.03
CA PHE A 84 -13.89 0.83 -18.50
C PHE A 84 -14.29 2.00 -19.42
N TRP A 85 -13.30 2.63 -20.07
CA TRP A 85 -13.52 3.82 -20.89
C TRP A 85 -14.02 3.53 -22.31
N THR A 86 -14.00 2.28 -22.78
CA THR A 86 -14.37 1.94 -24.17
C THR A 86 -15.83 2.24 -24.51
N HIS A 87 -16.71 2.27 -23.51
CA HIS A 87 -18.15 2.46 -23.71
C HIS A 87 -18.62 3.88 -23.37
N ILE A 88 -17.70 4.78 -23.03
CA ILE A 88 -18.01 6.17 -22.71
C ILE A 88 -17.63 7.03 -23.92
N PRO A 89 -18.59 7.72 -24.57
CA PRO A 89 -18.30 8.62 -25.68
C PRO A 89 -17.20 9.62 -25.34
N ASP A 90 -16.33 9.93 -26.32
CA ASP A 90 -15.25 10.92 -26.24
C ASP A 90 -14.19 10.70 -25.15
N MET A 91 -14.16 9.50 -24.54
CA MET A 91 -13.21 9.13 -23.49
C MET A 91 -12.29 7.96 -23.88
N GLY A 92 -12.31 7.55 -25.16
CA GLY A 92 -11.54 6.42 -25.68
C GLY A 92 -10.03 6.55 -25.45
N ASP A 93 -9.50 7.76 -25.46
CA ASP A 93 -8.07 8.05 -25.22
C ASP A 93 -7.59 7.63 -23.82
N ARG A 94 -8.52 7.38 -22.89
CA ARG A 94 -8.23 6.95 -21.51
C ARG A 94 -8.15 5.42 -21.36
N VAL A 95 -8.39 4.67 -22.43
CA VAL A 95 -8.25 3.20 -22.43
C VAL A 95 -6.77 2.82 -22.34
N ASN A 96 -5.90 3.57 -23.01
CA ASN A 96 -4.48 3.28 -23.11
C ASN A 96 -3.68 4.17 -22.17
N CYS A 97 -2.53 3.66 -21.71
CA CYS A 97 -1.59 4.43 -20.94
C CYS A 97 -0.98 5.53 -21.82
N GLN A 98 -1.09 6.78 -21.41
CA GLN A 98 -0.53 7.93 -22.13
C GLN A 98 1.00 7.91 -22.26
N HIS A 99 1.70 7.03 -21.54
CA HIS A 99 3.15 6.90 -21.59
C HIS A 99 3.62 5.85 -22.60
N CYS A 100 3.03 4.65 -22.57
CA CYS A 100 3.50 3.51 -23.36
C CYS A 100 2.46 2.91 -24.31
N GLY A 101 1.26 3.50 -24.41
CA GLY A 101 0.26 3.16 -25.42
C GLY A 101 -0.51 1.85 -25.22
N VAL A 102 -0.09 0.97 -24.29
CA VAL A 102 -0.81 -0.27 -23.97
C VAL A 102 -2.06 -0.01 -23.13
N VAL A 103 -3.02 -0.95 -23.11
CA VAL A 103 -4.23 -0.85 -22.28
C VAL A 103 -3.86 -0.69 -20.82
N GLU A 104 -4.37 0.37 -20.18
CA GLU A 104 -3.99 0.71 -18.82
C GLU A 104 -4.81 -0.10 -17.81
N THR A 105 -4.29 -1.27 -17.40
CA THR A 105 -4.88 -2.10 -16.34
C THR A 105 -4.34 -1.71 -14.96
N MET A 106 -4.97 -2.21 -13.88
CA MET A 106 -4.41 -1.99 -12.54
C MET A 106 -3.05 -2.71 -12.37
N GLU A 107 -2.89 -3.88 -12.97
CA GLU A 107 -1.61 -4.59 -13.01
C GLU A 107 -0.56 -3.76 -13.74
N HIS A 108 -0.90 -3.20 -14.90
CA HIS A 108 -0.03 -2.31 -15.64
C HIS A 108 0.45 -1.13 -14.79
N ILE A 109 -0.47 -0.43 -14.13
CA ILE A 109 -0.16 0.73 -13.27
C ILE A 109 0.76 0.35 -12.11
N LEU A 110 0.51 -0.80 -11.47
CA LEU A 110 1.21 -1.18 -10.25
C LEU A 110 2.55 -1.88 -10.51
N ILE A 111 2.71 -2.59 -11.62
CA ILE A 111 3.90 -3.44 -11.84
C ILE A 111 4.59 -3.35 -13.22
N GLU A 112 3.94 -2.88 -14.28
CA GLU A 112 4.53 -2.93 -15.65
C GLU A 112 4.90 -1.58 -16.24
N CYS A 113 4.22 -0.50 -15.83
CA CYS A 113 4.34 0.80 -16.49
C CYS A 113 5.75 1.39 -16.33
N GLY A 114 6.37 1.77 -17.45
CA GLY A 114 7.71 2.38 -17.47
C GLY A 114 7.75 3.87 -17.11
N ARG A 115 6.62 4.49 -16.76
CA ARG A 115 6.57 5.89 -16.34
C ARG A 115 7.25 6.05 -14.97
N PRO A 116 7.99 7.16 -14.71
CA PRO A 116 8.53 7.44 -13.39
C PRO A 116 7.45 7.37 -12.30
N GLY A 117 7.72 6.62 -11.23
CA GLY A 117 6.83 6.40 -10.11
C GLY A 117 6.91 4.98 -9.58
N GLN A 118 6.41 4.03 -10.38
CA GLN A 118 6.21 2.65 -9.96
C GLN A 118 7.53 1.96 -9.63
N LYS A 119 8.50 2.00 -10.55
CA LYS A 119 9.80 1.32 -10.39
C LYS A 119 10.59 1.90 -9.22
N GLU A 120 10.61 3.22 -9.09
CA GLU A 120 11.30 3.94 -8.02
C GLU A 120 10.71 3.58 -6.65
N ILE A 121 9.39 3.54 -6.53
CA ILE A 121 8.71 3.18 -5.28
C ILE A 121 9.01 1.73 -4.87
N TRP A 122 8.98 0.78 -5.81
CA TRP A 122 9.31 -0.61 -5.48
C TRP A 122 10.79 -0.77 -5.12
N ALA A 123 11.69 -0.05 -5.78
CA ALA A 123 13.11 -0.05 -5.43
C ALA A 123 13.34 0.50 -4.01
N LEU A 124 12.58 1.52 -3.58
CA LEU A 124 12.66 2.05 -2.21
C LEU A 124 12.10 1.07 -1.19
N ALA A 125 10.97 0.42 -1.48
CA ALA A 125 10.40 -0.62 -0.63
C ALA A 125 11.37 -1.81 -0.46
N GLU A 126 11.98 -2.27 -1.54
CA GLU A 126 13.01 -3.30 -1.51
C GLU A 126 14.24 -2.83 -0.70
N SER A 127 14.71 -1.60 -0.94
CA SER A 127 15.88 -1.05 -0.24
C SER A 127 15.65 -1.00 1.27
N LEU A 128 14.47 -0.58 1.73
CA LEU A 128 14.15 -0.54 3.16
C LEU A 128 14.01 -1.94 3.76
N TRP A 129 13.38 -2.88 3.03
CA TRP A 129 13.27 -4.28 3.43
C TRP A 129 14.65 -4.94 3.61
N ARG A 130 15.55 -4.70 2.65
CA ARG A 130 16.88 -5.31 2.61
C ARG A 130 17.82 -4.90 3.73
N ARG A 131 17.49 -3.86 4.50
CA ARG A 131 18.27 -3.47 5.67
C ARG A 131 18.22 -4.52 6.79
N SER A 132 17.11 -5.25 6.90
CA SER A 132 16.91 -6.26 7.94
C SER A 132 16.59 -7.67 7.40
N HIS A 133 16.48 -7.83 6.08
CA HIS A 133 16.12 -9.09 5.43
C HIS A 133 16.97 -9.35 4.19
N THR A 134 17.33 -10.62 3.95
CA THR A 134 18.22 -10.99 2.84
C THR A 134 17.48 -11.15 1.51
N THR A 135 16.22 -11.58 1.53
CA THR A 135 15.45 -11.91 0.33
C THR A 135 14.25 -10.99 0.18
N TRP A 136 14.20 -10.27 -0.94
CA TRP A 136 13.01 -9.51 -1.36
C TRP A 136 12.12 -10.41 -2.23
N PRO A 137 10.85 -10.65 -1.86
CA PRO A 137 9.93 -11.40 -2.70
C PRO A 137 9.65 -10.64 -4.01
N THR A 138 9.59 -11.37 -5.13
CA THR A 138 9.19 -10.80 -6.41
C THR A 138 7.83 -10.11 -6.30
N VAL A 139 7.74 -8.91 -6.86
CA VAL A 139 6.51 -8.12 -6.86
C VAL A 139 5.57 -8.64 -7.96
N LEU A 140 4.57 -9.42 -7.55
CA LEU A 140 3.49 -9.93 -8.42
C LEU A 140 2.19 -9.20 -8.08
N PHE A 141 1.29 -8.98 -9.03
CA PHE A 141 -0.01 -8.35 -8.77
C PHE A 141 -0.78 -9.09 -7.66
N GLY A 142 -0.93 -10.41 -7.80
CA GLY A 142 -1.54 -11.24 -6.75
C GLY A 142 -0.76 -11.23 -5.43
N GLY A 143 0.56 -11.04 -5.47
CA GLY A 143 1.40 -10.93 -4.27
C GLY A 143 1.15 -9.64 -3.50
N ILE A 144 1.01 -8.51 -4.20
CA ILE A 144 0.60 -7.22 -3.63
C ILE A 144 -0.79 -7.35 -2.99
N MET A 145 -1.76 -7.91 -3.72
CA MET A 145 -3.13 -8.10 -3.23
C MET A 145 -3.19 -9.09 -2.05
N GLY A 146 -2.25 -10.03 -2.01
CA GLY A 146 -2.07 -11.01 -0.95
C GLY A 146 -1.13 -10.59 0.17
N ALA A 147 -0.60 -9.37 0.19
CA ALA A 147 0.47 -8.97 1.13
C ALA A 147 0.08 -9.11 2.60
N ALA A 148 -1.21 -9.01 2.93
CA ALA A 148 -1.74 -9.24 4.28
C ALA A 148 -1.68 -10.70 4.76
N LEU A 149 -1.37 -11.63 3.87
CA LEU A 149 -1.20 -13.07 4.11
C LEU A 149 0.27 -13.50 4.10
N ALA A 150 1.19 -12.56 3.87
CA ALA A 150 2.61 -12.84 3.82
C ALA A 150 3.10 -13.42 5.14
N THR A 151 3.98 -14.42 5.02
CA THR A 151 4.65 -15.04 6.16
C THR A 151 6.12 -15.23 5.87
N PHE A 152 6.93 -15.00 6.89
CA PHE A 152 8.38 -15.07 6.83
C PHE A 152 8.87 -15.91 8.00
N SER A 153 9.87 -16.74 7.77
CA SER A 153 10.53 -17.50 8.83
C SER A 153 11.39 -16.55 9.68
N GLY A 154 11.26 -16.65 10.99
CA GLY A 154 12.11 -16.00 11.98
C GLY A 154 12.99 -17.02 12.72
N GLU A 155 13.51 -16.62 13.88
CA GLU A 155 14.34 -17.48 14.73
C GLU A 155 13.58 -18.75 15.15
N ASN A 156 14.32 -19.87 15.24
CA ASN A 156 13.79 -21.18 15.63
C ASN A 156 12.63 -21.71 14.73
N ASN A 157 12.66 -21.39 13.42
CA ASN A 157 11.62 -21.77 12.45
C ASN A 157 10.20 -21.27 12.78
N LYS A 158 10.05 -20.28 13.67
CA LYS A 158 8.76 -19.66 13.97
C LYS A 158 8.48 -18.51 13.01
N GLU A 159 7.21 -18.29 12.67
CA GLU A 159 6.84 -17.16 11.80
C GLU A 159 7.18 -15.81 12.46
N SER A 160 7.94 -14.98 11.76
CA SER A 160 8.25 -13.60 12.17
C SER A 160 7.06 -12.69 11.91
N LYS A 161 6.32 -12.38 12.99
CA LYS A 161 5.18 -11.45 12.94
C LYS A 161 5.61 -10.03 12.59
N GLY A 162 6.79 -9.60 13.04
CA GLY A 162 7.38 -8.30 12.73
C GLY A 162 7.66 -8.14 11.24
N SER A 163 8.40 -9.08 10.66
CA SER A 163 8.69 -9.14 9.22
C SER A 163 7.42 -9.18 8.38
N ALA A 164 6.45 -10.02 8.75
CA ALA A 164 5.16 -10.08 8.06
C ALA A 164 4.35 -8.79 8.15
N ARG A 165 4.52 -8.02 9.23
CA ARG A 165 3.89 -6.70 9.40
C ARG A 165 4.60 -5.62 8.59
N LEU A 166 5.93 -5.58 8.61
CA LEU A 166 6.72 -4.67 7.81
C LEU A 166 6.45 -4.87 6.32
N TYR A 167 6.55 -6.11 5.82
CA TYR A 167 6.27 -6.42 4.42
C TYR A 167 4.88 -5.95 4.01
N ARG A 168 3.86 -6.23 4.83
CA ARG A 168 2.49 -5.79 4.55
C ARG A 168 2.39 -4.27 4.42
N ILE A 169 2.99 -3.53 5.34
CA ILE A 169 3.03 -2.05 5.30
C ILE A 169 3.70 -1.59 4.02
N LEU A 170 4.93 -2.06 3.74
CA LEU A 170 5.69 -1.69 2.56
C LEU A 170 4.90 -1.93 1.29
N MET A 171 4.32 -3.13 1.13
CA MET A 171 3.57 -3.49 -0.06
C MET A 171 2.30 -2.65 -0.22
N THR A 172 1.51 -2.50 0.85
CA THR A 172 0.19 -1.87 0.72
C THR A 172 0.28 -0.35 0.57
N ASP A 173 1.18 0.29 1.30
CA ASP A 173 1.32 1.75 1.26
C ASP A 173 2.06 2.19 -0.02
N SER A 174 3.04 1.40 -0.49
CA SER A 174 3.72 1.64 -1.78
C SER A 174 2.77 1.52 -2.96
N MET A 175 2.00 0.43 -3.04
CA MET A 175 0.94 0.23 -4.04
C MET A 175 0.00 1.44 -4.12
N TYR A 176 -0.45 1.91 -2.95
CA TYR A 176 -1.41 3.00 -2.90
C TYR A 176 -0.78 4.34 -3.29
N LEU A 177 0.49 4.56 -2.94
CA LEU A 177 1.23 5.74 -3.40
C LEU A 177 1.41 5.75 -4.92
N ILE A 178 1.76 4.61 -5.53
CA ILE A 178 1.85 4.47 -7.00
C ILE A 178 0.53 4.86 -7.65
N TRP A 179 -0.58 4.32 -7.16
CA TRP A 179 -1.92 4.69 -7.63
C TRP A 179 -2.19 6.20 -7.50
N LYS A 180 -1.90 6.80 -6.34
CA LYS A 180 -2.10 8.24 -6.10
C LYS A 180 -1.29 9.07 -7.09
N ILE A 181 0.00 8.76 -7.29
CA ILE A 181 0.86 9.48 -8.23
C ILE A 181 0.34 9.34 -9.65
N ARG A 182 -0.04 8.13 -10.09
CA ARG A 182 -0.65 7.92 -11.40
C ARG A 182 -1.91 8.77 -11.57
N CYS A 183 -2.79 8.81 -10.57
CA CYS A 183 -4.00 9.63 -10.61
C CYS A 183 -3.69 11.12 -10.72
N GLU A 184 -2.72 11.63 -9.97
CA GLU A 184 -2.27 13.03 -10.10
C GLU A 184 -1.78 13.32 -11.53
N VAL A 185 -0.86 12.50 -12.03
CA VAL A 185 -0.29 12.70 -13.37
C VAL A 185 -1.36 12.67 -14.45
N VAL A 186 -2.26 11.69 -14.45
CA VAL A 186 -3.25 11.51 -15.53
C VAL A 186 -4.41 12.50 -15.42
N ILE A 187 -4.86 12.83 -14.21
CA ILE A 187 -6.10 13.61 -14.01
C ILE A 187 -5.81 15.10 -13.80
N ARG A 188 -4.72 15.43 -13.11
CA ARG A 188 -4.40 16.81 -12.71
C ARG A 188 -3.34 17.44 -13.60
N ASP A 189 -2.30 16.67 -13.92
CA ASP A 189 -1.10 17.20 -14.58
C ASP A 189 -1.04 16.87 -16.08
N ASN A 190 -2.16 16.43 -16.68
CA ASN A 190 -2.29 16.14 -18.11
C ASN A 190 -1.14 15.27 -18.69
N GLY A 191 -0.69 14.29 -17.92
CA GLY A 191 0.34 13.34 -18.34
C GLY A 191 1.78 13.74 -17.97
N VAL A 192 2.00 14.93 -17.40
CA VAL A 192 3.34 15.39 -16.99
C VAL A 192 3.85 14.57 -15.80
N ALA A 193 4.92 13.82 -16.02
CA ALA A 193 5.50 12.94 -14.99
C ALA A 193 6.07 13.73 -13.80
N LYS A 194 5.97 13.14 -12.61
CA LYS A 194 6.63 13.66 -11.41
C LYS A 194 8.14 13.39 -11.47
N SER A 195 8.93 14.28 -10.88
CA SER A 195 10.37 14.07 -10.78
C SER A 195 10.69 12.88 -9.87
N VAL A 196 11.78 12.16 -10.16
CA VAL A 196 12.27 11.05 -9.33
C VAL A 196 12.51 11.50 -7.88
N THR A 197 13.06 12.70 -7.68
CA THR A 197 13.26 13.32 -6.37
C THR A 197 11.94 13.50 -5.60
N GLU A 198 10.89 13.98 -6.26
CA GLU A 198 9.58 14.15 -5.64
C GLU A 198 8.96 12.80 -5.26
N ILE A 199 9.02 11.81 -6.16
CA ILE A 199 8.52 10.45 -5.92
C ILE A 199 9.23 9.83 -4.71
N HIS A 200 10.57 9.92 -4.67
CA HIS A 200 11.39 9.45 -3.56
C HIS A 200 10.99 10.09 -2.24
N ASN A 201 10.93 11.42 -2.21
CA ASN A 201 10.63 12.16 -0.98
C ASN A 201 9.21 11.91 -0.48
N ARG A 202 8.23 11.74 -1.38
CA ARG A 202 6.86 11.36 -1.02
C ARG A 202 6.81 9.96 -0.39
N TRP A 203 7.59 9.00 -0.92
CA TRP A 203 7.64 7.66 -0.35
C TRP A 203 8.34 7.65 1.02
N VAL A 204 9.46 8.36 1.17
CA VAL A 204 10.14 8.52 2.46
C VAL A 204 9.23 9.19 3.49
N ALA A 205 8.52 10.26 3.11
CA ALA A 205 7.55 10.92 3.98
C ALA A 205 6.43 9.96 4.41
N LEU A 206 5.89 9.16 3.49
CA LEU A 206 4.87 8.15 3.78
C LEU A 206 5.34 7.10 4.79
N MET A 207 6.57 6.60 4.65
CA MET A 207 7.12 5.60 5.58
C MET A 207 7.41 6.18 6.96
N ASN A 208 7.92 7.41 7.03
CA ASN A 208 8.11 8.11 8.31
C ASN A 208 6.77 8.43 8.99
N GLU A 209 5.77 8.92 8.25
CA GLU A 209 4.41 9.11 8.78
C GLU A 209 3.86 7.81 9.36
N ARG A 210 4.10 6.69 8.67
CA ARG A 210 3.64 5.38 9.13
C ARG A 210 4.33 4.94 10.42
N LEU A 211 5.64 5.12 10.51
CA LEU A 211 6.40 4.87 11.73
C LEU A 211 5.87 5.73 12.89
N GLU A 212 5.64 7.02 12.67
CA GLU A 212 5.10 7.94 13.68
C GLU A 212 3.69 7.54 14.17
N ILE A 213 2.81 7.09 13.26
CA ILE A 213 1.50 6.56 13.62
C ILE A 213 1.65 5.31 14.50
N ASP A 214 2.50 4.36 14.10
CA ASP A 214 2.72 3.13 14.87
C ASP A 214 3.26 3.44 16.27
N ARG A 215 4.24 4.36 16.38
CA ARG A 215 4.80 4.84 17.64
C ARG A 215 3.72 5.48 18.52
N SER A 216 2.94 6.40 17.96
CA SER A 216 1.86 7.10 18.66
C SER A 216 0.82 6.12 19.21
N LEU A 217 0.47 5.10 18.43
CA LEU A 217 -0.51 4.08 18.82
C LEU A 217 -0.02 3.14 19.94
N THR A 218 1.25 3.22 20.36
CA THR A 218 1.73 2.49 21.55
C THR A 218 1.33 3.13 22.87
N ASN A 219 0.83 4.38 22.86
CA ASN A 219 0.48 5.12 24.07
C ASN A 219 -0.73 4.50 24.79
N ARG A 220 -0.45 3.69 25.82
CA ARG A 220 -1.46 3.01 26.65
C ARG A 220 -2.27 3.95 27.53
N VAL A 221 -1.73 5.12 27.88
CA VAL A 221 -2.46 6.12 28.68
C VAL A 221 -3.57 6.72 27.83
N ARG A 222 -3.27 7.05 26.57
CA ARG A 222 -4.23 7.65 25.63
C ARG A 222 -5.26 6.67 25.10
N PHE A 223 -4.85 5.45 24.75
CA PHE A 223 -5.70 4.50 24.03
C PHE A 223 -6.16 3.30 24.89
N GLY A 224 -5.71 3.21 26.13
CA GLY A 224 -5.96 2.06 27.00
C GLY A 224 -5.19 0.81 26.59
N LYS A 225 -5.07 -0.15 27.52
CA LYS A 225 -4.30 -1.40 27.31
C LYS A 225 -4.85 -2.28 26.19
N GLN A 226 -6.16 -2.21 25.93
CA GLN A 226 -6.84 -3.08 24.95
C GLN A 226 -6.68 -2.61 23.50
N HIS A 227 -6.59 -1.29 23.26
CA HIS A 227 -6.53 -0.73 21.90
C HIS A 227 -5.14 -0.25 21.49
N ALA A 228 -4.27 0.07 22.45
CA ALA A 228 -2.89 0.41 22.15
C ALA A 228 -2.14 -0.75 21.51
N ILE A 229 -1.28 -0.45 20.53
CA ILE A 229 -0.39 -1.44 19.94
C ILE A 229 0.71 -1.77 20.95
N PRO A 230 1.01 -3.05 21.22
CA PRO A 230 2.14 -3.39 22.08
C PRO A 230 3.46 -2.87 21.49
N ALA A 231 4.28 -2.22 22.33
CA ALA A 231 5.58 -1.69 21.94
C ALA A 231 6.46 -2.74 21.24
N SER A 232 6.47 -3.99 21.73
CA SER A 232 7.19 -5.10 21.12
C SER A 232 6.82 -5.33 19.66
N VAL A 233 5.53 -5.19 19.30
CA VAL A 233 5.09 -5.34 17.91
C VAL A 233 5.69 -4.25 17.03
N VAL A 234 5.77 -3.01 17.51
CA VAL A 234 6.37 -1.89 16.76
C VAL A 234 7.88 -2.07 16.65
N PHE A 235 8.55 -2.45 17.74
CA PHE A 235 9.98 -2.80 17.72
C PHE A 235 10.27 -3.90 16.70
N ASP A 236 9.58 -5.04 16.79
CA ASP A 236 9.76 -6.18 15.87
C ASP A 236 9.45 -5.81 14.41
N THR A 237 8.54 -4.85 14.17
CA THR A 237 8.21 -4.39 12.82
C THR A 237 9.36 -3.59 12.22
N TRP A 238 9.91 -2.63 12.96
CA TRP A 238 10.83 -1.63 12.41
C TRP A 238 12.30 -1.93 12.69
N LYS A 239 12.61 -2.96 13.48
CA LYS A 239 13.98 -3.41 13.76
C LYS A 239 14.78 -3.66 12.47
N GLY A 240 15.98 -3.13 12.45
CA GLY A 240 16.95 -3.11 11.35
C GLY A 240 16.56 -2.20 10.17
N SER A 241 15.46 -1.44 10.27
CA SER A 241 15.00 -0.56 9.18
C SER A 241 15.08 0.93 9.53
N LEU A 242 15.61 1.29 10.70
CA LEU A 242 15.71 2.68 11.16
C LEU A 242 17.03 3.33 10.72
N LEU A 243 17.02 4.65 10.69
CA LEU A 243 18.22 5.47 10.53
C LEU A 243 19.05 5.42 11.82
N ASN A 244 20.36 5.20 11.69
CA ASN A 244 21.31 5.14 12.80
C ASN A 244 20.84 4.26 13.97
N GLU A 245 20.24 3.11 13.68
CA GLU A 245 19.58 2.28 14.69
C GLU A 245 20.48 1.85 15.84
N ASN A 246 21.79 1.68 15.59
CA ASN A 246 22.78 1.34 16.60
C ASN A 246 23.03 2.47 17.62
N GLU A 247 22.68 3.71 17.27
CA GLU A 247 22.81 4.90 18.12
C GLU A 247 21.51 5.20 18.88
N LEU A 248 20.40 4.52 18.54
CA LEU A 248 19.11 4.74 19.18
C LEU A 248 19.08 4.11 20.58
N PRO A 249 18.46 4.77 21.57
CA PRO A 249 18.31 4.17 22.89
C PRO A 249 17.37 2.96 22.83
N PRO A 250 17.47 2.02 23.79
CA PRO A 250 16.60 0.84 23.84
C PRO A 250 15.08 1.13 23.85
N GLN A 251 14.68 2.35 24.23
CA GLN A 251 13.29 2.80 24.28
C GLN A 251 12.95 3.85 23.21
N TRP A 252 13.58 3.78 22.03
CA TRP A 252 13.47 4.78 20.95
C TRP A 252 12.04 5.14 20.52
N LEU A 253 11.03 4.31 20.82
CA LEU A 253 9.63 4.65 20.56
C LEU A 253 9.20 5.99 21.16
N ARG A 254 9.84 6.46 22.23
CA ARG A 254 9.55 7.74 22.90
C ARG A 254 10.42 8.90 22.45
N GLU A 255 11.45 8.65 21.65
CA GLU A 255 12.42 9.67 21.28
C GLU A 255 11.92 10.55 20.15
N PRO A 256 12.11 11.87 20.20
CA PRO A 256 11.86 12.69 19.03
C PRO A 256 12.77 12.23 17.86
N GLU A 257 12.32 12.42 16.63
CA GLU A 257 13.16 12.31 15.41
C GLU A 257 13.65 10.92 14.99
N VAL A 258 12.96 9.84 15.37
CA VAL A 258 13.25 8.50 14.81
C VAL A 258 12.72 8.40 13.38
N LEU A 259 13.61 8.17 12.41
CA LEU A 259 13.27 8.05 10.98
C LEU A 259 13.57 6.66 10.45
N VAL A 260 12.90 6.30 9.35
CA VAL A 260 13.28 5.13 8.55
C VAL A 260 14.65 5.34 7.91
N GLY A 261 15.35 4.25 7.65
CA GLY A 261 16.75 4.26 7.19
C GLY A 261 16.99 4.76 5.76
N ILE A 262 16.01 5.41 5.14
CA ILE A 262 16.12 6.06 3.83
C ILE A 262 15.84 7.55 4.02
N LEU A 263 16.80 8.39 3.63
CA LEU A 263 16.71 9.83 3.76
C LEU A 263 16.06 10.49 2.54
N PRO A 264 15.38 11.63 2.72
CA PRO A 264 14.90 12.43 1.61
C PRO A 264 16.08 13.03 0.82
N ILE A 265 15.95 13.07 -0.50
CA ILE A 265 16.89 13.73 -1.39
C ILE A 265 16.70 15.25 -1.22
N ARG A 266 17.74 15.93 -0.72
CA ARG A 266 17.77 17.40 -0.65
C ARG A 266 17.94 17.96 -2.06
N SER A 267 17.08 18.88 -2.49
CA SER A 267 17.39 19.64 -3.70
C SER A 267 18.64 20.49 -3.41
N ARG A 268 19.61 20.52 -4.34
CA ARG A 268 20.66 21.53 -4.28
C ARG A 268 19.95 22.88 -4.30
N ARG A 269 20.05 23.68 -3.23
CA ARG A 269 19.73 25.10 -3.31
C ARG A 269 20.71 25.68 -4.33
N SER A 270 20.21 26.25 -5.42
CA SER A 270 21.04 27.13 -6.24
C SER A 270 21.69 28.16 -5.32
N PRO A 271 23.00 28.44 -5.41
CA PRO A 271 23.62 29.48 -4.61
C PRO A 271 22.84 30.77 -4.81
N SER A 272 22.39 31.38 -3.71
CA SER A 272 21.80 32.71 -3.75
C SER A 272 22.78 33.63 -4.50
N PRO A 273 22.33 34.47 -5.44
CA PRO A 273 23.24 35.42 -6.08
C PRO A 273 23.89 36.28 -5.00
N PRO A 274 25.18 36.62 -5.12
CA PRO A 274 25.83 37.47 -4.15
C PRO A 274 25.04 38.78 -4.06
N ILE A 275 24.68 39.16 -2.83
CA ILE A 275 24.01 40.42 -2.54
C ILE A 275 24.97 41.53 -2.99
N GLY A 276 24.68 42.13 -4.14
CA GLY A 276 25.42 43.26 -4.67
C GLY A 276 25.39 44.39 -3.65
N ARG A 277 26.58 44.79 -3.16
CA ARG A 277 26.74 45.98 -2.33
C ARG A 277 26.23 47.18 -3.15
N ARG A 278 25.09 47.74 -2.75
CA ARG A 278 24.67 49.07 -3.24
C ARG A 278 25.71 50.08 -2.80
N GLY A 279 26.45 50.63 -3.76
CA GLY A 279 27.31 51.78 -3.56
C GLY A 279 26.49 52.96 -3.04
N ARG A 280 26.97 53.59 -1.97
CA ARG A 280 26.57 54.95 -1.61
C ARG A 280 27.19 55.88 -2.64
N ASN A 281 26.38 56.47 -3.50
CA ASN A 281 26.79 57.69 -4.19
C ASN A 281 26.57 58.86 -3.23
N ARG A 282 27.65 59.65 -3.08
CA ARG A 282 27.63 61.02 -2.59
C ARG A 282 27.04 61.93 -3.67
#